data_AF-A0A2B4S9R4-F1
#
_entry.id   AF-A0A2B4S9R4-F1
#
_cell.length_a   1.000
_cell.length_b   1.000
_cell.length_c   1.000
_cell.angle_alpha   90.00
_cell.angle_beta   90.00
_cell.angle_gamma   90.00
#
_symmetry.space_group_name_H-M   'P 1'
#
loop_
_entity.id
_entity.type
_entity.pdbx_description
1 polymer ?
#
loop_
_entity_poly.entity_id
_entity_poly.type
_entity_poly.pdbx_seq_one_letter_code
_entity_poly.pdbx_strand_id
1 'polypeptide(L)'
;MAGSKERGSAWSLTAQNLNTHPGFTVSQRAVRDRYGILEKKAKKRQREIENGIGISPEDSELDLALEEIIEKWEAAEQEFQTDYQNKAKKLEKDKETAEEMRKISMETFGASKKRKAESDESPEEKRCKKRRGGSDTVQFLKEHSEMRFQFKREEIEAKKNEQSLLTEQQKQQQQMMSMLQQQLQQQNEQQQLHQQQMRQQLQQVQTMFMESQKQQAQLMATLFQKMSEHK
;
A
#
# COMPACT_ATOMS: atom_id res chain seq x y z
N MET A 1 13.97 8.84 2.85
CA MET A 1 13.51 9.28 1.51
C MET A 1 14.22 10.59 1.15
N ALA A 2 15.28 10.51 0.35
CA ALA A 2 15.87 11.70 -0.25
C ALA A 2 14.91 12.20 -1.33
N GLY A 3 14.33 13.38 -1.13
CA GLY A 3 13.55 14.03 -2.18
C GLY A 3 14.47 14.40 -3.35
N SER A 4 13.97 14.27 -4.59
CA SER A 4 14.69 14.75 -5.79
C SER A 4 15.23 16.17 -5.53
N LYS A 5 16.43 16.47 -6.02
CA LYS A 5 17.09 17.77 -5.89
C LYS A 5 16.17 18.93 -6.33
N GLU A 6 15.32 18.64 -7.31
CA GLU A 6 14.29 19.55 -7.86
C GLU A 6 13.17 19.85 -6.85
N ARG A 7 12.71 18.84 -6.10
CA ARG A 7 11.69 19.04 -5.05
C ARG A 7 12.19 19.89 -3.90
N GLY A 8 13.46 19.72 -3.52
CA GLY A 8 14.10 20.61 -2.55
C GLY A 8 14.15 22.05 -3.07
N SER A 9 14.50 22.23 -4.34
CA SER A 9 14.60 23.55 -4.97
C SER A 9 13.28 24.32 -4.96
N ALA A 10 12.15 23.65 -5.21
CA ALA A 10 10.83 24.28 -5.18
C ALA A 10 10.50 24.87 -3.81
N TRP A 11 10.70 24.11 -2.72
CA TRP A 11 10.48 24.62 -1.37
C TRP A 11 11.40 25.78 -0.99
N SER A 12 12.64 25.77 -1.50
CA SER A 12 13.60 26.85 -1.25
C SER A 12 13.17 28.12 -1.95
N LEU A 13 12.68 28.02 -3.20
CA LEU A 13 12.15 29.15 -3.96
C LEU A 13 10.91 29.74 -3.27
N THR A 14 9.98 28.90 -2.82
CA THR A 14 8.79 29.37 -2.09
C THR A 14 9.18 30.09 -0.79
N ALA A 15 10.15 29.56 -0.04
CA ALA A 15 10.64 30.22 1.16
C ALA A 15 11.31 31.57 0.87
N GLN A 16 12.12 31.64 -0.19
CA GLN A 16 12.75 32.89 -0.64
C GLN A 16 11.71 33.94 -1.01
N ASN A 17 10.71 33.56 -1.82
CA ASN A 17 9.61 34.45 -2.22
C ASN A 17 8.81 34.92 -1.02
N LEU A 18 8.47 34.04 -0.08
CA LEU A 18 7.74 34.44 1.14
C LEU A 18 8.55 35.43 1.99
N ASN A 19 9.86 35.22 2.12
CA ASN A 19 10.74 36.11 2.87
C ASN A 19 10.96 37.49 2.20
N THR A 20 10.52 37.68 0.95
CA THR A 20 10.48 39.03 0.35
C THR A 20 9.38 39.91 0.93
N HIS A 21 8.37 39.32 1.58
CA HIS A 21 7.29 40.06 2.21
C HIS A 21 7.62 40.40 3.67
N PRO A 22 7.31 41.64 4.12
CA PRO A 22 7.55 42.03 5.51
C PRO A 22 6.75 41.15 6.47
N GLY A 23 7.40 40.67 7.52
CA GLY A 23 6.79 39.81 8.55
C GLY A 23 6.95 38.31 8.31
N PHE A 24 7.55 37.89 7.19
CA PHE A 24 7.87 36.49 6.93
C PHE A 24 9.37 36.23 7.10
N THR A 25 9.68 35.31 8.02
CA THR A 25 11.03 34.74 8.19
C THR A 25 10.89 33.22 8.29
N VAL A 26 10.75 32.57 7.15
CA VAL A 26 10.48 31.14 7.03
C VAL A 26 11.65 30.41 6.37
N SER A 27 11.96 29.22 6.89
CA SER A 27 12.92 28.32 6.27
C SER A 27 12.22 27.39 5.27
N GLN A 28 12.98 26.83 4.34
CA GLN A 28 12.49 25.78 3.42
C GLN A 28 11.73 24.67 4.15
N ARG A 29 12.25 24.22 5.30
CA ARG A 29 11.62 23.20 6.14
C ARG A 29 10.28 23.68 6.71
N ALA A 30 10.23 24.91 7.22
CA ALA A 30 8.99 25.48 7.78
C ALA A 30 7.88 25.58 6.73
N VAL A 31 8.21 25.94 5.48
CA VAL A 31 7.25 25.98 4.36
C VAL A 31 6.72 24.58 4.07
N ARG A 32 7.59 23.59 3.95
CA ARG A 32 7.20 22.19 3.71
C ARG A 32 6.30 21.65 4.83
N ASP A 33 6.67 21.90 6.08
CA ASP A 33 5.92 21.41 7.25
C ASP A 33 4.54 22.09 7.33
N ARG A 34 4.45 23.40 7.06
CA ARG A 34 3.18 24.14 6.99
C ARG A 34 2.29 23.65 5.85
N TYR A 35 2.86 23.42 4.67
CA TYR A 35 2.13 22.86 3.54
C TYR A 35 1.49 21.52 3.89
N GLY A 36 2.25 20.60 4.52
CA GLY A 36 1.71 19.31 4.95
C GLY A 36 0.57 19.40 5.98
N ILE A 37 0.55 20.46 6.79
CA ILE A 37 -0.58 20.72 7.71
C ILE A 37 -1.81 21.21 6.92
N LEU A 38 -1.62 22.12 5.95
CA LEU A 38 -2.69 22.64 5.12
C LEU A 38 -3.33 21.54 4.26
N GLU A 39 -2.50 20.73 3.61
CA GLU A 39 -2.93 19.57 2.82
C GLU A 39 -3.82 18.62 3.64
N LYS A 40 -3.37 18.26 4.87
CA LYS A 40 -4.15 17.38 5.75
C LYS A 40 -5.48 18.00 6.17
N LYS A 41 -5.52 19.32 6.38
CA LYS A 41 -6.75 20.03 6.74
C LYS A 41 -7.74 20.07 5.59
N ALA A 42 -7.29 20.35 4.36
CA ALA A 42 -8.14 20.33 3.17
C ALA A 42 -8.71 18.94 2.90
N LYS A 43 -7.86 17.90 2.88
CA LYS A 43 -8.30 16.50 2.73
C LYS A 43 -9.23 16.02 3.85
N LYS A 44 -9.12 16.60 5.05
CA LYS A 44 -10.07 16.32 6.15
C LYS A 44 -11.40 17.00 5.92
N ARG A 45 -11.41 18.28 5.55
CA ARG A 45 -12.62 19.03 5.23
C ARG A 45 -13.40 18.38 4.10
N GLN A 46 -12.74 17.99 3.01
CA GLN A 46 -13.38 17.34 1.88
C GLN A 46 -14.06 16.03 2.28
N ARG A 47 -13.41 15.20 3.09
CA ARG A 47 -14.02 13.98 3.64
C ARG A 47 -15.20 14.27 4.57
N GLU A 48 -15.15 15.34 5.36
CA GLU A 48 -16.26 15.74 6.24
C GLU A 48 -17.49 16.18 5.43
N ILE A 49 -17.26 16.87 4.30
CA ILE A 49 -18.30 17.25 3.33
C ILE A 49 -18.87 16.01 2.63
N GLU A 50 -18.02 15.13 2.09
CA GLU A 50 -18.43 13.87 1.42
C GLU A 50 -19.24 12.95 2.34
N ASN A 51 -18.88 12.88 3.63
CA ASN A 51 -19.59 12.07 4.62
C ASN A 51 -20.88 12.72 5.13
N GLY A 52 -21.25 13.92 4.64
CA GLY A 52 -22.50 14.58 4.98
C GLY A 52 -22.60 15.06 6.44
N ILE A 53 -21.48 15.22 7.14
CA ILE A 53 -21.43 15.58 8.57
C ILE A 53 -21.44 17.12 8.76
N GLY A 54 -21.37 17.91 7.68
CA GLY A 54 -21.36 19.38 7.77
C GLY A 54 -22.07 20.09 6.62
N ILE A 55 -22.73 21.20 6.95
CA ILE A 55 -23.05 22.26 5.98
C ILE A 55 -21.81 23.17 5.97
N SER A 56 -20.96 23.02 4.96
CA SER A 56 -19.79 23.88 4.79
C SER A 56 -20.18 25.16 4.04
N PRO A 57 -19.67 26.35 4.43
CA PRO A 57 -19.70 27.54 3.58
C PRO A 57 -19.09 27.24 2.20
N GLU A 58 -19.47 28.02 1.18
CA GLU A 58 -18.87 27.97 -0.16
C GLU A 58 -17.35 27.95 -0.09
N ASP A 59 -16.72 27.08 -0.89
CA ASP A 59 -15.26 26.93 -0.89
C ASP A 59 -14.60 28.28 -1.17
N SER A 60 -13.74 28.71 -0.25
CA SER A 60 -13.00 29.95 -0.41
C SER A 60 -12.04 29.83 -1.59
N GLU A 61 -11.71 30.95 -2.25
CA GLU A 61 -10.66 31.00 -3.28
C GLU A 61 -9.33 30.39 -2.80
N LEU A 62 -9.02 30.54 -1.51
CA LEU A 62 -7.84 29.92 -0.89
C LEU A 62 -7.94 28.39 -0.79
N ASP A 63 -9.13 27.86 -0.56
CA ASP A 63 -9.38 26.42 -0.47
C ASP A 63 -9.26 25.79 -1.87
N LEU A 64 -9.86 26.42 -2.88
CA LEU A 64 -9.75 26.02 -4.28
C LEU A 64 -8.30 26.09 -4.79
N ALA A 65 -7.58 27.17 -4.48
CA ALA A 65 -6.17 27.29 -4.85
C ALA A 65 -5.30 26.21 -4.17
N LEU A 66 -5.63 25.81 -2.94
CA LEU A 66 -4.92 24.75 -2.25
C LEU A 66 -5.21 23.38 -2.90
N GLU A 67 -6.46 23.12 -3.29
CA GLU A 67 -6.85 21.89 -4.01
C GLU A 67 -6.13 21.78 -5.35
N GLU A 68 -6.11 22.85 -6.14
CA GLU A 68 -5.40 22.89 -7.43
C GLU A 68 -3.89 22.63 -7.24
N ILE A 69 -3.29 23.20 -6.18
CA ILE A 69 -1.90 22.94 -5.85
C ILE A 69 -1.71 21.46 -5.52
N ILE A 70 -2.54 20.88 -4.65
CA ILE A 70 -2.46 19.47 -4.26
C ILE A 70 -2.56 18.56 -5.49
N GLU A 71 -3.53 18.80 -6.38
CA GLU A 71 -3.73 18.02 -7.60
C GLU A 71 -2.49 18.08 -8.51
N LYS A 72 -1.95 19.28 -8.73
CA LYS A 72 -0.72 19.46 -9.52
C LYS A 72 0.49 18.74 -8.91
N TRP A 73 0.62 18.76 -7.58
CA TRP A 73 1.69 18.04 -6.88
C TRP A 73 1.53 16.52 -6.99
N GLU A 74 0.31 16.00 -6.87
CA GLU A 74 0.03 14.57 -7.00
C GLU A 74 0.28 14.08 -8.43
N ALA A 75 -0.16 14.84 -9.45
CA ALA A 75 0.11 14.54 -10.84
C ALA A 75 1.62 14.50 -11.14
N ALA A 76 2.38 15.48 -10.64
CA ALA A 76 3.83 15.52 -10.81
C ALA A 76 4.55 14.36 -10.10
N GLU A 77 4.09 13.93 -8.92
CA GLU A 77 4.68 12.77 -8.23
C GLU A 77 4.33 11.46 -8.95
N GLN A 78 3.12 11.33 -9.50
CA GLN A 78 2.74 10.18 -10.34
C GLN A 78 3.60 10.11 -11.61
N GLU A 79 3.76 11.21 -12.32
CA GLU A 79 4.60 11.27 -13.52
C GLU A 79 6.05 10.88 -13.19
N PHE A 80 6.64 11.49 -12.14
CA PHE A 80 7.98 11.16 -11.67
C PHE A 80 8.13 9.67 -11.33
N GLN A 81 7.13 9.10 -10.66
CA GLN A 81 7.13 7.68 -10.30
C GLN A 81 7.07 6.78 -11.53
N THR A 82 6.22 7.11 -12.52
CA THR A 82 6.14 6.33 -13.76
C THR A 82 7.42 6.41 -14.58
N ASP A 83 8.02 7.59 -14.69
CA ASP A 83 9.31 7.81 -15.37
C ASP A 83 10.46 7.06 -14.71
N TYR A 84 10.49 7.06 -13.38
CA TYR A 84 11.48 6.29 -12.63
C TYR A 84 11.33 4.78 -12.91
N GLN A 85 10.10 4.27 -12.86
CA GLN A 85 9.82 2.85 -13.15
C GLN A 85 10.17 2.48 -14.60
N ASN A 86 9.88 3.36 -15.56
CA ASN A 86 10.21 3.16 -16.97
C ASN A 86 11.72 3.17 -17.22
N LYS A 87 12.46 4.09 -16.60
CA LYS A 87 13.94 4.13 -16.65
C LYS A 87 14.55 2.89 -16.01
N ALA A 88 14.04 2.45 -14.86
CA ALA A 88 14.50 1.24 -14.19
C ALA A 88 14.29 -0.01 -15.05
N LYS A 89 13.11 -0.17 -15.68
CA LYS A 89 12.82 -1.29 -16.60
C LYS A 89 13.72 -1.28 -17.84
N LYS A 90 14.04 -0.10 -18.40
CA LYS A 90 14.97 0.00 -19.53
C LYS A 90 16.38 -0.44 -19.12
N LEU A 91 16.87 0.05 -17.98
CA LEU A 91 18.17 -0.34 -17.42
C LEU A 91 18.27 -1.85 -17.17
N GLU A 92 17.19 -2.48 -16.70
CA GLU A 92 17.14 -3.92 -16.49
C GLU A 92 17.23 -4.71 -17.80
N LYS A 93 16.49 -4.29 -18.84
CA LYS A 93 16.57 -4.91 -20.17
C LYS A 93 17.95 -4.73 -20.82
N ASP A 94 18.55 -3.55 -20.70
CA ASP A 94 19.89 -3.29 -21.23
C ASP A 94 20.94 -4.15 -20.51
N LYS A 95 20.76 -4.37 -19.20
CA LYS A 95 21.61 -5.28 -18.42
C LYS A 95 21.47 -6.73 -18.86
N GLU A 96 20.25 -7.22 -19.04
CA GLU A 96 19.97 -8.59 -19.50
C GLU A 96 20.57 -8.85 -20.89
N THR A 97 20.36 -7.94 -21.83
CA THR A 97 20.93 -8.04 -23.18
C THR A 97 22.47 -8.00 -23.17
N ALA A 98 23.09 -7.18 -22.32
CA ALA A 98 24.54 -7.16 -22.16
C ALA A 98 25.07 -8.48 -21.55
N GLU A 99 24.37 -9.04 -20.57
CA GLU A 99 24.73 -10.33 -19.96
C GLU A 99 24.58 -11.50 -20.95
N GLU A 100 23.53 -11.49 -21.77
CA GLU A 100 23.32 -12.48 -22.83
C GLU A 100 24.42 -12.40 -23.91
N MET A 101 24.74 -11.20 -24.40
CA MET A 101 25.84 -10.99 -25.35
C MET A 101 27.19 -11.45 -24.78
N ARG A 102 27.43 -11.20 -23.49
CA ARG A 102 28.62 -11.70 -22.79
C ARG A 102 28.64 -13.23 -22.75
N LYS A 103 27.52 -13.88 -22.47
CA LYS A 103 27.41 -15.35 -22.43
C LYS A 103 27.67 -15.97 -23.80
N ILE A 104 27.04 -15.46 -24.86
CA ILE A 104 27.24 -15.91 -26.24
C ILE A 104 28.71 -15.77 -26.67
N SER A 105 29.35 -14.66 -26.32
CA SER A 105 30.77 -14.45 -26.61
C SER A 105 31.68 -15.44 -25.87
N MET A 106 31.40 -15.73 -24.59
CA MET A 106 32.16 -16.72 -23.82
C MET A 106 32.00 -18.15 -24.35
N GLU A 107 30.80 -18.53 -24.81
CA GLU A 107 30.54 -19.85 -25.39
C GLU A 107 31.25 -20.04 -26.74
N THR A 108 31.23 -19.03 -27.61
CA THR A 108 31.92 -19.07 -28.92
C THR A 108 33.45 -19.10 -28.79
N PHE A 109 34.03 -18.44 -27.78
CA PHE A 109 35.46 -18.53 -27.46
C PHE A 109 35.87 -19.93 -26.98
N GLY A 110 34.97 -20.64 -26.27
CA GLY A 110 35.17 -22.03 -25.86
C GLY A 110 35.18 -23.01 -27.05
N ALA A 111 34.36 -22.76 -28.07
CA ALA A 111 34.26 -23.60 -29.26
C ALA A 111 35.44 -23.44 -30.23
N SER A 112 36.00 -22.23 -30.39
CA SER A 112 37.17 -22.00 -31.24
C SER A 112 38.46 -22.59 -30.65
N LYS A 113 38.52 -22.79 -29.33
CA LYS A 113 39.63 -23.48 -28.65
C LYS A 113 39.63 -24.99 -28.89
N LYS A 114 38.46 -25.61 -29.11
CA LYS A 114 38.36 -27.05 -29.45
C LYS A 114 38.70 -27.37 -30.92
N ARG A 115 38.55 -26.42 -31.84
CA ARG A 115 38.88 -26.62 -33.28
C ARG A 115 40.37 -26.50 -33.64
N LYS A 116 41.25 -26.13 -32.71
CA LYS A 116 42.72 -26.19 -32.92
C LYS A 116 43.39 -27.44 -32.33
N ALA A 117 42.61 -28.43 -31.90
CA ALA A 117 43.14 -29.69 -31.36
C ALA A 117 43.11 -30.87 -32.36
N GLU A 118 42.47 -30.71 -33.52
CA GLU A 118 42.36 -31.75 -34.56
C GLU A 118 42.74 -31.20 -35.94
N SER A 119 44.01 -30.86 -36.12
CA SER A 119 44.69 -30.84 -37.42
C SER A 119 46.13 -30.42 -37.17
N ASP A 120 47.03 -31.40 -37.08
CA ASP A 120 48.15 -31.56 -38.01
C ASP A 120 49.26 -32.41 -37.35
N GLU A 121 49.62 -33.50 -38.01
CA GLU A 121 50.68 -34.42 -37.62
C GLU A 121 51.98 -33.96 -38.29
N SER A 122 52.89 -33.33 -37.53
CA SER A 122 54.33 -33.26 -37.83
C SER A 122 55.12 -32.71 -36.63
N PRO A 123 56.27 -33.29 -36.27
CA PRO A 123 56.99 -32.96 -35.05
C PRO A 123 57.96 -31.81 -35.29
N GLU A 124 57.64 -30.62 -34.79
CA GLU A 124 58.68 -29.61 -34.62
C GLU A 124 58.55 -28.86 -33.28
N GLU A 125 59.64 -28.95 -32.53
CA GLU A 125 59.84 -28.48 -31.17
C GLU A 125 59.49 -27.00 -30.97
N LYS A 126 58.23 -26.68 -30.69
CA LYS A 126 57.89 -25.41 -30.05
C LYS A 126 57.89 -25.59 -28.56
N ARG A 127 59.10 -25.48 -27.98
CA ARG A 127 59.35 -25.30 -26.55
C ARG A 127 58.39 -24.25 -25.99
N CYS A 128 57.30 -24.72 -25.39
CA CYS A 128 56.36 -23.85 -24.70
C CYS A 128 57.11 -23.33 -23.47
N LYS A 129 57.61 -22.10 -23.56
CA LYS A 129 58.19 -21.39 -22.42
C LYS A 129 57.14 -21.41 -21.31
N LYS A 130 57.35 -22.25 -20.28
CA LYS A 130 56.57 -22.21 -19.04
C LYS A 130 56.69 -20.80 -18.49
N ARG A 131 55.69 -19.96 -18.77
CA ARG A 131 55.55 -18.64 -18.16
C ARG A 131 55.30 -18.90 -16.68
N ARG A 132 56.34 -18.65 -15.87
CA ARG A 132 56.24 -18.57 -14.42
C ARG A 132 55.12 -17.59 -14.06
N GLY A 133 54.23 -18.02 -13.17
CA GLY A 133 53.39 -17.15 -12.34
C GLY A 133 52.10 -16.65 -12.98
N GLY A 134 51.08 -17.51 -13.04
CA GLY A 134 49.68 -17.09 -13.22
C GLY A 134 48.74 -17.59 -12.12
N SER A 135 49.28 -18.28 -11.10
CA SER A 135 48.49 -18.86 -10.01
C SER A 135 47.69 -17.79 -9.28
N ASP A 136 48.34 -16.67 -8.96
CA ASP A 136 47.76 -15.56 -8.20
C ASP A 136 46.60 -14.88 -8.95
N THR A 137 46.77 -14.63 -10.25
CA THR A 137 45.70 -14.04 -11.08
C THR A 137 44.51 -14.98 -11.24
N VAL A 138 44.76 -16.29 -11.35
CA VAL A 138 43.69 -17.30 -11.43
C VAL A 138 42.98 -17.44 -10.08
N GLN A 139 43.72 -17.34 -8.97
CA GLN A 139 43.16 -17.33 -7.62
C GLN A 139 42.26 -16.12 -7.41
N PHE A 140 42.72 -14.92 -7.78
CA PHE A 140 41.93 -13.70 -7.72
C PHE A 140 40.63 -13.78 -8.55
N LEU A 141 40.69 -14.34 -9.77
CA LEU A 141 39.50 -14.51 -10.61
C LEU A 141 38.50 -15.51 -10.01
N LYS A 142 39.01 -16.59 -9.39
CA LYS A 142 38.18 -17.58 -8.70
C LYS A 142 37.51 -16.97 -7.47
N GLU A 143 38.28 -16.31 -6.63
CA GLU A 143 37.81 -15.64 -5.42
C GLU A 143 36.81 -14.52 -5.73
N HIS A 144 37.05 -13.73 -6.78
CA HIS A 144 36.10 -12.72 -7.24
C HIS A 144 34.78 -13.34 -7.76
N SER A 145 34.85 -14.49 -8.44
CA SER A 145 33.66 -15.20 -8.91
C SER A 145 32.84 -15.80 -7.77
N GLU A 146 33.51 -16.35 -6.76
CA GLU A 146 32.88 -16.91 -5.56
C GLU A 146 32.23 -15.79 -4.74
N MET A 147 32.89 -14.66 -4.59
CA MET A 147 32.35 -13.47 -3.91
C MET A 147 31.10 -12.93 -4.62
N ARG A 148 31.12 -12.81 -5.96
CA ARG A 148 29.90 -12.42 -6.72
C ARG A 148 28.76 -13.41 -6.55
N PHE A 149 29.05 -14.72 -6.52
CA PHE A 149 28.04 -15.74 -6.34
C PHE A 149 27.44 -15.71 -4.92
N GLN A 150 28.26 -15.47 -3.91
CA GLN A 150 27.83 -15.28 -2.53
C GLN A 150 26.92 -14.06 -2.39
N PHE A 151 27.34 -12.90 -2.91
CA PHE A 151 26.51 -11.70 -2.92
C PHE A 151 25.17 -11.92 -3.63
N LYS A 152 25.16 -12.63 -4.76
CA LYS A 152 23.91 -12.93 -5.48
C LYS A 152 22.99 -13.85 -4.68
N ARG A 153 23.57 -14.81 -3.94
CA ARG A 153 22.82 -15.72 -3.08
C ARG A 153 22.21 -14.99 -1.89
N GLU A 154 23.00 -14.14 -1.23
CA GLU A 154 22.55 -13.30 -0.11
C GLU A 154 21.46 -12.31 -0.54
N GLU A 155 21.58 -11.71 -1.74
CA GLU A 155 20.55 -10.82 -2.29
C GLU A 155 19.22 -11.55 -2.52
N ILE A 156 19.26 -12.77 -3.07
CA ILE A 156 18.07 -13.59 -3.28
C ILE A 156 17.44 -14.01 -1.94
N GLU A 157 18.26 -14.35 -0.95
CA GLU A 157 17.79 -14.73 0.38
C GLU A 157 17.17 -13.54 1.13
N ALA A 158 17.79 -12.36 1.07
CA ALA A 158 17.24 -11.12 1.62
C ALA A 158 15.89 -10.78 0.98
N LYS A 159 15.77 -10.89 -0.34
CA LYS A 159 14.51 -10.64 -1.06
C LYS A 159 13.41 -11.64 -0.67
N LYS A 160 13.78 -12.92 -0.48
CA LYS A 160 12.85 -13.95 -0.01
C LYS A 160 12.36 -13.67 1.41
N ASN A 161 13.26 -13.24 2.30
CA ASN A 161 12.93 -12.90 3.68
C ASN A 161 12.04 -11.65 3.77
N GLU A 162 12.30 -10.63 2.94
CA GLU A 162 11.45 -9.45 2.84
C GLU A 162 10.04 -9.82 2.35
N GLN A 163 9.96 -10.68 1.32
CA GLN A 163 8.68 -11.18 0.82
C GLN A 163 7.92 -11.99 1.88
N SER A 164 8.59 -12.86 2.62
CA SER A 164 7.95 -13.62 3.70
C SER A 164 7.40 -12.71 4.78
N LEU A 165 8.17 -11.69 5.19
CA LEU A 165 7.74 -10.72 6.20
C LEU A 165 6.49 -9.94 5.75
N LEU A 166 6.46 -9.54 4.48
CA LEU A 166 5.30 -8.88 3.86
C LEU A 166 4.06 -9.77 3.85
N THR A 167 4.23 -11.05 3.49
CA THR A 167 3.12 -12.02 3.51
C THR A 167 2.63 -12.31 4.93
N GLU A 168 3.52 -12.34 5.92
CA GLU A 168 3.17 -12.55 7.32
C GLU A 168 2.43 -11.34 7.89
N GLN A 169 2.87 -10.12 7.56
CA GLN A 169 2.16 -8.90 7.93
C GLN A 169 0.77 -8.84 7.28
N GLN A 170 0.63 -9.23 6.00
CA GLN A 170 -0.69 -9.34 5.36
C GLN A 170 -1.58 -10.37 6.04
N LYS A 171 -1.05 -11.55 6.40
CA LYS A 171 -1.81 -12.55 7.17
C LYS A 171 -2.27 -12.01 8.51
N GLN A 172 -1.42 -11.31 9.24
CA GLN A 172 -1.78 -10.68 10.51
C GLN A 172 -2.89 -9.64 10.34
N GLN A 173 -2.82 -8.79 9.30
CA GLN A 173 -3.89 -7.84 8.99
C GLN A 173 -5.21 -8.54 8.62
N GLN A 174 -5.16 -9.61 7.81
CA GLN A 174 -6.33 -10.39 7.46
C GLN A 174 -6.96 -11.07 8.69
N GLN A 175 -6.14 -11.62 9.58
CA GLN A 175 -6.62 -12.20 10.84
C GLN A 175 -7.29 -11.14 11.74
N MET A 176 -6.70 -9.94 11.85
CA MET A 176 -7.29 -8.84 12.60
C MET A 176 -8.64 -8.41 12.02
N MET A 177 -8.74 -8.25 10.69
CA MET A 177 -10.01 -7.92 10.04
C MET A 177 -11.07 -9.01 10.23
N SER A 178 -10.67 -10.29 10.15
CA SER A 178 -11.58 -11.41 10.38
C SER A 178 -12.13 -11.42 11.80
N MET A 179 -11.28 -11.17 12.81
CA MET A 179 -11.70 -11.07 14.20
C MET A 179 -12.66 -9.88 14.43
N LEU A 180 -12.36 -8.72 13.84
CA LEU A 180 -13.22 -7.54 13.94
C LEU A 180 -14.59 -7.79 13.28
N GLN A 181 -14.61 -8.44 12.12
CA GLN A 181 -15.85 -8.82 11.43
C GLN A 181 -16.69 -9.77 12.28
N GLN A 182 -16.06 -10.77 12.90
CA GLN A 182 -16.75 -11.70 13.80
C GLN A 182 -17.34 -10.98 15.03
N GLN A 183 -16.61 -10.04 15.61
CA GLN A 183 -17.09 -9.25 16.75
C GLN A 183 -18.30 -8.38 16.37
N LEU A 184 -18.26 -7.72 15.21
CA LEU A 184 -19.38 -6.93 14.69
C LEU A 184 -20.62 -7.81 14.44
N GLN A 185 -20.42 -9.01 13.89
CA GLN A 185 -21.51 -9.94 13.63
C GLN A 185 -22.19 -10.39 14.93
N GLN A 186 -21.41 -10.75 15.96
CA GLN A 186 -21.94 -11.10 17.28
C GLN A 186 -22.72 -9.95 17.94
N GLN A 187 -22.21 -8.71 17.82
CA GLN A 187 -22.90 -7.55 18.37
C GLN A 187 -24.24 -7.30 17.67
N ASN A 188 -24.29 -7.48 16.35
CA ASN A 188 -25.51 -7.32 15.56
C ASN A 188 -26.55 -8.41 15.89
N GLU A 189 -26.12 -9.67 16.05
CA GLU A 189 -26.99 -10.77 16.49
C GLU A 189 -27.58 -10.51 17.88
N GLN A 190 -26.78 -10.01 18.84
CA GLN A 190 -27.28 -9.63 20.16
C GLN A 190 -28.31 -8.50 20.09
N GLN A 191 -28.08 -7.48 19.27
CA GLN A 191 -29.06 -6.40 19.08
C GLN A 191 -30.36 -6.91 18.47
N GLN A 192 -30.30 -7.80 17.47
CA GLN A 192 -31.49 -8.39 16.86
C GLN A 192 -32.28 -9.23 17.86
N LEU A 193 -31.61 -10.07 18.65
CA LEU A 193 -32.25 -10.86 19.71
C LEU A 193 -32.93 -9.97 20.74
N HIS A 194 -32.26 -8.90 21.18
CA HIS A 194 -32.83 -7.94 22.12
C HIS A 194 -34.08 -7.24 21.55
N GLN A 195 -34.02 -6.82 20.28
CA GLN A 195 -35.15 -6.18 19.62
C GLN A 195 -36.33 -7.15 19.44
N GLN A 196 -36.05 -8.43 19.14
CA GLN A 196 -37.07 -9.47 19.02
C GLN A 196 -37.74 -9.77 20.37
N GLN A 197 -36.96 -9.80 21.46
CA GLN A 197 -37.49 -9.96 22.82
C GLN A 197 -38.40 -8.80 23.22
N MET A 198 -38.01 -7.56 22.92
CA MET A 198 -38.84 -6.38 23.14
C MET A 198 -40.15 -6.44 22.35
N ARG A 199 -40.12 -6.89 21.08
CA ARG A 199 -41.33 -7.09 20.27
C ARG A 199 -42.26 -8.14 20.87
N GLN A 200 -41.72 -9.26 21.36
CA GLN A 200 -42.53 -10.28 22.01
C GLN A 200 -43.20 -9.76 23.29
N GLN A 201 -42.47 -9.02 24.13
CA GLN A 201 -43.06 -8.41 25.33
C GLN A 201 -44.20 -7.44 24.98
N LEU A 202 -43.99 -6.58 23.98
CA LEU A 202 -45.04 -5.66 23.50
C LEU A 202 -46.27 -6.41 22.97
N GLN A 203 -46.07 -7.50 22.22
CA GLN A 203 -47.18 -8.35 21.77
C GLN A 203 -47.92 -8.99 22.95
N GLN A 204 -47.20 -9.52 23.95
CA GLN A 204 -47.82 -10.11 25.14
C GLN A 204 -48.66 -9.11 25.93
N VAL A 205 -48.15 -7.89 26.11
CA VAL A 205 -48.90 -6.81 26.76
C VAL A 205 -50.15 -6.44 25.95
N GLN A 206 -50.04 -6.34 24.63
CA GLN A 206 -51.18 -6.07 23.76
C GLN A 206 -52.24 -7.18 23.83
N THR A 207 -51.83 -8.46 23.83
CA THR A 207 -52.77 -9.58 23.96
C THR A 207 -53.46 -9.59 25.31
N MET A 208 -52.72 -9.34 26.40
CA MET A 208 -53.28 -9.29 27.75
C MET A 208 -54.28 -8.13 27.90
N PHE A 209 -53.99 -6.97 27.31
CA PHE A 209 -54.90 -5.83 27.30
C PHE A 209 -56.20 -6.13 26.53
N MET A 210 -56.09 -6.76 25.35
CA MET A 210 -57.25 -7.15 24.55
C MET A 210 -58.12 -8.17 25.28
N GLU A 211 -57.50 -9.15 25.94
CA GLU A 211 -58.21 -10.15 26.73
C GLU A 211 -58.91 -9.53 27.94
N SER A 212 -58.27 -8.57 28.62
CA SER A 212 -58.89 -7.79 29.69
C SER A 212 -60.12 -7.01 29.21
N GLN A 213 -60.04 -6.31 28.07
CA GLN A 213 -61.21 -5.64 27.48
C GLN A 213 -62.32 -6.62 27.14
N LYS A 214 -61.98 -7.79 26.58
CA LYS A 214 -62.97 -8.83 26.25
C LYS A 214 -63.69 -9.34 27.50
N GLN A 215 -62.97 -9.60 28.59
CA GLN A 215 -63.58 -10.01 29.85
C GLN A 215 -64.49 -8.93 30.44
N GLN A 216 -64.07 -7.66 30.41
CA GLN A 216 -64.91 -6.54 30.84
C GLN A 216 -66.19 -6.43 29.98
N ALA A 217 -66.08 -6.58 28.67
CA ALA A 217 -67.24 -6.57 27.76
C ALA A 217 -68.21 -7.75 28.04
N GLN A 218 -67.68 -8.94 28.32
CA GLN A 218 -68.48 -10.11 28.71
C GLN A 218 -69.20 -9.92 30.05
N LEU A 219 -68.54 -9.30 31.03
CA LEU A 219 -69.17 -8.94 32.32
C LEU A 219 -70.29 -7.91 32.12
N MET A 220 -70.06 -6.89 31.30
CA MET A 220 -71.11 -5.91 30.97
C MET A 220 -72.30 -6.57 30.26
N ALA A 221 -72.06 -7.45 29.28
CA ALA A 221 -73.11 -8.17 28.57
C ALA A 221 -73.96 -9.05 29.50
N THR A 222 -73.33 -9.79 30.41
CA THR A 222 -74.03 -10.62 31.39
C THR A 222 -74.83 -9.81 32.40
N LEU A 223 -74.34 -8.65 32.83
CA LEU A 223 -75.10 -7.71 33.68
C LEU A 223 -76.34 -7.18 32.96
N PHE A 224 -76.23 -6.77 31.68
CA PHE A 224 -77.38 -6.31 30.91
C PHE A 224 -78.44 -7.40 30.74
N GLN A 225 -78.03 -8.65 30.48
CA GLN A 225 -78.96 -9.77 30.32
C GLN A 225 -79.74 -10.07 31.61
N LYS A 226 -79.06 -10.04 32.77
CA LYS A 226 -79.74 -10.18 34.08
C LYS A 226 -80.71 -9.05 34.39
N MET A 227 -80.40 -7.82 33.98
CA MET A 227 -81.33 -6.69 34.17
C MET A 227 -82.54 -6.74 33.24
N SER A 228 -82.42 -7.34 32.04
CA SER A 228 -83.55 -7.55 31.14
C SER A 228 -84.48 -8.69 31.57
N GLU A 229 -84.00 -9.68 32.31
CA GLU A 229 -84.80 -10.81 32.81
C GLU A 229 -85.64 -10.46 34.06
N HIS A 230 -85.41 -9.30 34.67
CA HIS A 230 -86.09 -8.83 35.89
C HIS A 230 -87.11 -7.69 35.65
N LYS A 231 -87.51 -7.45 34.39
CA LYS A 231 -88.66 -6.60 34.01
C LYS A 231 -89.78 -7.45 33.44
#